data_AF-A0A1E5AAM7-F1
#
_entry.id   AF-A0A1E5AAM7-F1
#
_cell.length_a   1.000
_cell.length_b   1.000
_cell.length_c   1.000
_cell.angle_alpha   90.00
_cell.angle_beta   90.00
_cell.angle_gamma   90.00
#
_symmetry.space_group_name_H-M   'P 1'
#
loop_
_entity.id
_entity.type
_entity.pdbx_description
1 polymer ?
#
loop_
_entity_poly.entity_id
_entity_poly.type
_entity_poly.pdbx_seq_one_letter_code
_entity_poly.pdbx_strand_id
1 'polypeptide(L)'
;MPGPIATIGSMHVCPMCSGTVPHVGGPVSGPGAPNILINGKPAALMGDMCVCVGPPDVIAQGAPSVFFNGVPVACQGDMTAHGGVISQGEPNVIIGTAVPVPPVTMPAKKIPFPKITLINKVMGNAKEAIANQEKLKNQEEEEEPRIYNLQWVKEEEVIRSSRVMREVTLRASVQNIPDGETVTFKVTKPIENTKEENTSTTEEEVIELKGTVKDKSVEVVWEIEEREAETTN
;
A
#
# COMPACT_ATOMS: atom_id res chain seq x y z
N MET A 1 6.54 -4.48 -13.62
CA MET A 1 6.25 -5.34 -14.80
C MET A 1 6.93 -6.66 -14.53
N PRO A 2 6.27 -7.82 -14.68
CA PRO A 2 6.97 -9.10 -14.61
C PRO A 2 7.89 -9.22 -15.84
N GLY A 3 9.19 -9.41 -15.60
CA GLY A 3 10.22 -9.44 -16.65
C GLY A 3 11.49 -10.13 -16.16
N PRO A 4 12.59 -10.04 -16.92
CA PRO A 4 13.90 -10.55 -16.50
C PRO A 4 14.31 -10.01 -15.13
N ILE A 5 14.71 -10.89 -14.23
CA ILE A 5 15.12 -10.52 -12.87
C ILE A 5 16.43 -9.71 -12.90
N ALA A 6 16.55 -8.68 -12.07
CA ALA A 6 17.79 -7.92 -11.92
C ALA A 6 18.72 -8.57 -10.88
N THR A 7 20.02 -8.42 -11.07
CA THR A 7 21.05 -8.89 -10.13
C THR A 7 22.00 -7.75 -9.76
N ILE A 8 22.84 -7.95 -8.74
CA ILE A 8 23.97 -7.06 -8.50
C ILE A 8 24.85 -7.03 -9.74
N GLY A 9 25.11 -5.84 -10.27
CA GLY A 9 25.77 -5.63 -11.55
C GLY A 9 24.82 -5.36 -12.72
N SER A 10 23.50 -5.58 -12.59
CA SER A 10 22.51 -5.16 -13.59
C SER A 10 22.57 -3.66 -13.83
N MET A 11 22.48 -3.23 -15.07
CA MET A 11 22.56 -1.80 -15.41
C MET A 11 21.22 -1.10 -15.19
N HIS A 12 21.29 0.14 -14.72
CA HIS A 12 20.18 1.09 -14.81
C HIS A 12 20.53 2.23 -15.77
N VAL A 13 19.50 2.94 -16.22
CA VAL A 13 19.64 4.21 -16.95
C VAL A 13 19.03 5.33 -16.12
N CYS A 14 19.70 6.47 -16.06
CA CYS A 14 19.30 7.60 -15.24
C CYS A 14 19.09 8.85 -16.13
N PRO A 15 17.85 9.35 -16.29
CA PRO A 15 17.54 10.55 -17.08
C PRO A 15 17.74 11.86 -16.29
N MET A 16 18.25 11.78 -15.06
CA MET A 16 18.43 12.94 -14.20
C MET A 16 19.65 13.76 -14.62
N CYS A 17 19.69 15.03 -14.21
CA CYS A 17 20.83 15.92 -14.44
C CYS A 17 21.18 16.69 -13.17
N SER A 18 22.48 16.97 -13.00
CA SER A 18 23.02 17.91 -12.03
C SER A 18 23.55 19.14 -12.77
N GLY A 19 22.72 20.18 -12.86
CA GLY A 19 22.93 21.34 -13.71
C GLY A 19 22.91 20.93 -15.18
N THR A 20 24.01 21.21 -15.87
CA THR A 20 24.23 20.80 -17.26
C THR A 20 24.88 19.43 -17.41
N VAL A 21 25.29 18.80 -16.30
CA VAL A 21 25.92 17.47 -16.31
C VAL A 21 24.83 16.40 -16.26
N PRO A 22 24.62 15.63 -17.35
CA PRO A 22 23.69 14.51 -17.32
C PRO A 22 24.24 13.42 -16.40
N HIS A 23 23.34 12.79 -15.66
CA HIS A 23 23.67 11.55 -14.98
C HIS A 23 23.88 10.45 -16.02
N VAL A 24 24.66 9.45 -15.66
CA VAL A 24 24.83 8.23 -16.44
C VAL A 24 24.59 7.08 -15.48
N GLY A 25 23.62 6.24 -15.83
CA GLY A 25 23.30 5.07 -15.03
C GLY A 25 24.44 4.05 -15.04
N GLY A 26 24.50 3.27 -13.98
CA GLY A 26 25.53 2.28 -13.72
C GLY A 26 24.95 1.01 -13.11
N PRO A 27 25.81 0.09 -12.65
CA PRO A 27 25.35 -1.18 -12.08
C PRO A 27 24.61 -0.98 -10.75
N VAL A 28 23.66 -1.89 -10.46
CA VAL A 28 23.15 -2.10 -9.11
C VAL A 28 24.31 -2.55 -8.22
N SER A 29 24.58 -1.81 -7.14
CA SER A 29 25.67 -2.06 -6.19
C SER A 29 25.23 -2.82 -4.94
N GLY A 30 23.94 -2.82 -4.61
CA GLY A 30 23.34 -3.70 -3.60
C GLY A 30 22.84 -3.00 -2.34
N PRO A 31 22.65 -3.76 -1.24
CA PRO A 31 23.30 -5.04 -0.93
C PRO A 31 22.74 -6.30 -1.65
N GLY A 32 21.54 -6.25 -2.23
CA GLY A 32 20.89 -7.42 -2.83
C GLY A 32 20.51 -8.51 -1.83
N ALA A 33 20.15 -9.68 -2.35
CA ALA A 33 19.90 -10.89 -1.57
C ALA A 33 21.13 -11.84 -1.65
N PRO A 34 22.12 -11.74 -0.74
CA PRO A 34 23.36 -12.53 -0.84
C PRO A 34 23.15 -14.05 -0.73
N ASN A 35 22.03 -14.47 -0.15
CA ASN A 35 21.61 -15.87 -0.04
C ASN A 35 20.85 -16.39 -1.26
N ILE A 36 20.46 -15.53 -2.20
CA ILE A 36 19.66 -15.89 -3.38
C ILE A 36 20.42 -15.46 -4.62
N LEU A 37 21.08 -16.43 -5.24
CA LEU A 37 21.98 -16.20 -6.36
C LEU A 37 21.29 -16.56 -7.68
N ILE A 38 21.26 -15.60 -8.61
CA ILE A 38 20.85 -15.80 -10.00
C ILE A 38 22.11 -15.70 -10.85
N ASN A 39 22.43 -16.78 -11.59
CA ASN A 39 23.67 -16.88 -12.36
C ASN A 39 24.94 -16.60 -11.51
N GLY A 40 24.92 -17.00 -10.24
CA GLY A 40 26.03 -16.78 -9.30
C GLY A 40 26.14 -15.35 -8.73
N LYS A 41 25.21 -14.45 -9.07
CA LYS A 41 25.15 -13.07 -8.54
C LYS A 41 23.96 -12.90 -7.60
N PRO A 42 24.06 -12.14 -6.51
CA PRO A 42 22.91 -11.85 -5.65
C PRO A 42 21.78 -11.18 -6.44
N ALA A 43 20.54 -11.59 -6.20
CA ALA A 43 19.36 -10.94 -6.78
C ALA A 43 19.24 -9.50 -6.26
N ALA A 44 18.93 -8.56 -7.15
CA ALA A 44 18.69 -7.17 -6.79
C ALA A 44 17.26 -7.01 -6.22
N LEU A 45 17.13 -6.16 -5.21
CA LEU A 45 15.90 -5.93 -4.46
C LEU A 45 15.47 -4.47 -4.56
N MET A 46 14.17 -4.24 -4.37
CA MET A 46 13.65 -2.89 -4.14
C MET A 46 14.37 -2.26 -2.94
N GLY A 47 14.87 -1.04 -3.12
CA GLY A 47 15.69 -0.33 -2.13
C GLY A 47 17.20 -0.51 -2.28
N ASP A 48 17.67 -1.40 -3.16
CA ASP A 48 19.10 -1.50 -3.48
C ASP A 48 19.61 -0.22 -4.14
N MET A 49 20.88 0.07 -3.90
CA MET A 49 21.57 1.21 -4.51
C MET A 49 22.03 0.88 -5.93
N CYS A 50 22.05 1.91 -6.78
CA CYS A 50 22.64 1.87 -8.10
C CYS A 50 23.74 2.93 -8.21
N VAL A 51 24.87 2.55 -8.82
CA VAL A 51 25.96 3.47 -9.11
C VAL A 51 25.52 4.43 -10.20
N CYS A 52 25.67 5.73 -9.99
CA CYS A 52 25.27 6.76 -10.96
C CYS A 52 26.37 7.82 -11.06
N VAL A 53 26.54 8.44 -12.23
CA VAL A 53 27.39 9.63 -12.38
C VAL A 53 26.66 10.84 -11.80
N GLY A 54 26.68 10.91 -10.47
CA GLY A 54 25.89 11.80 -9.63
C GLY A 54 25.81 11.21 -8.21
N PRO A 55 24.85 11.64 -7.38
CA PRO A 55 24.49 10.90 -6.17
C PRO A 55 24.08 9.45 -6.51
N PRO A 56 24.30 8.47 -5.61
CA PRO A 56 23.77 7.13 -5.80
C PRO A 56 22.26 7.15 -5.99
N ASP A 57 21.77 6.34 -6.92
CA ASP A 57 20.35 6.14 -7.15
C ASP A 57 19.86 4.92 -6.36
N VAL A 58 18.54 4.76 -6.23
CA VAL A 58 17.92 3.67 -5.46
C VAL A 58 16.77 3.07 -6.25
N ILE A 59 16.68 1.75 -6.29
CA ILE A 59 15.55 1.04 -6.91
C ILE A 59 14.28 1.34 -6.11
N ALA A 60 13.31 2.00 -6.74
CA ALA A 60 12.07 2.44 -6.08
C ALA A 60 10.92 1.43 -6.26
N GLN A 61 11.05 0.49 -7.21
CA GLN A 61 10.01 -0.47 -7.57
C GLN A 61 10.50 -1.91 -7.56
N GLY A 62 9.58 -2.85 -7.41
CA GLY A 62 9.84 -4.28 -7.52
C GLY A 62 8.61 -5.09 -7.93
N ALA A 63 8.81 -6.39 -8.11
CA ALA A 63 7.75 -7.31 -8.48
C ALA A 63 6.75 -7.54 -7.32
N PRO A 64 5.43 -7.49 -7.58
CA PRO A 64 4.40 -7.58 -6.55
C PRO A 64 4.22 -8.97 -5.93
N SER A 65 4.66 -10.03 -6.62
CA SER A 65 4.36 -11.41 -6.25
C SER A 65 5.57 -12.20 -5.75
N VAL A 66 6.79 -11.68 -5.92
CA VAL A 66 8.03 -12.40 -5.62
C VAL A 66 8.88 -11.59 -4.67
N PHE A 67 9.10 -12.16 -3.48
CA PHE A 67 9.80 -11.52 -2.38
C PHE A 67 11.01 -12.34 -1.98
N PHE A 68 12.16 -11.69 -1.92
CA PHE A 68 13.40 -12.25 -1.45
C PHE A 68 13.77 -11.55 -0.14
N ASN A 69 13.94 -12.33 0.93
CA ASN A 69 14.12 -11.81 2.29
C ASN A 69 13.01 -10.82 2.73
N GLY A 70 11.77 -11.05 2.27
CA GLY A 70 10.63 -10.17 2.58
C GLY A 70 10.58 -8.87 1.77
N VAL A 71 11.50 -8.66 0.82
CA VAL A 71 11.55 -7.47 -0.03
C VAL A 71 11.22 -7.84 -1.47
N PRO A 72 10.38 -7.07 -2.19
CA PRO A 72 10.13 -7.25 -3.61
C PRO A 72 11.42 -7.35 -4.43
N VAL A 73 11.49 -8.35 -5.31
CA VAL A 73 12.62 -8.50 -6.22
C VAL A 73 12.56 -7.47 -7.35
N ALA A 74 13.69 -6.87 -7.72
CA ALA A 74 13.75 -5.92 -8.83
C ALA A 74 13.82 -6.66 -10.18
N CYS A 75 13.10 -6.16 -11.17
CA CYS A 75 13.07 -6.65 -12.53
C CYS A 75 13.51 -5.54 -13.51
N GLN A 76 13.90 -5.95 -14.72
CA GLN A 76 14.09 -5.02 -15.82
C GLN A 76 12.81 -4.19 -16.03
N GLY A 77 12.97 -2.87 -16.13
CA GLY A 77 11.90 -1.89 -16.28
C GLY A 77 11.40 -1.28 -14.97
N ASP A 78 11.79 -1.82 -13.80
CA ASP A 78 11.41 -1.21 -12.53
C ASP A 78 12.11 0.14 -12.33
N MET A 79 11.36 1.12 -11.83
CA MET A 79 11.81 2.50 -11.72
C MET A 79 12.77 2.72 -10.54
N THR A 80 13.60 3.76 -10.67
CA THR A 80 14.54 4.23 -9.64
C THR A 80 14.16 5.61 -9.11
N ALA A 81 14.73 6.02 -7.98
CA ALA A 81 14.47 7.29 -7.31
C ALA A 81 14.85 8.50 -8.17
N HIS A 82 15.82 8.37 -9.08
CA HIS A 82 16.17 9.42 -10.03
C HIS A 82 15.22 9.50 -11.24
N GLY A 83 14.13 8.72 -11.25
CA GLY A 83 13.19 8.65 -12.36
C GLY A 83 13.70 7.83 -13.55
N GLY A 84 14.76 7.04 -13.34
CA GLY A 84 15.30 6.09 -14.28
C GLY A 84 14.66 4.72 -14.16
N VAL A 85 15.25 3.73 -14.83
CA VAL A 85 14.80 2.33 -14.80
C VAL A 85 15.97 1.36 -14.81
N ILE A 86 15.77 0.17 -14.28
CA ILE A 86 16.68 -0.96 -14.51
C ILE A 86 16.60 -1.36 -15.99
N SER A 87 17.67 -1.16 -16.74
CA SER A 87 17.71 -1.40 -18.18
C SER A 87 18.08 -2.84 -18.54
N GLN A 88 18.68 -3.58 -17.61
CA GLN A 88 19.16 -4.95 -17.84
C GLN A 88 18.80 -5.89 -16.70
N GLY A 89 18.17 -7.01 -17.03
CA GLY A 89 18.03 -8.18 -16.15
C GLY A 89 18.72 -9.42 -16.72
N GLU A 90 18.68 -10.52 -15.98
CA GLU A 90 19.15 -11.84 -16.38
C GLU A 90 18.07 -12.51 -17.25
N PRO A 91 18.31 -12.69 -18.56
CA PRO A 91 17.26 -13.09 -19.51
C PRO A 91 16.78 -14.53 -19.35
N ASN A 92 17.53 -15.37 -18.62
CA ASN A 92 17.18 -16.76 -18.36
C ASN A 92 16.26 -16.96 -17.14
N VAL A 93 16.01 -15.90 -16.34
CA VAL A 93 15.11 -15.97 -15.19
C VAL A 93 14.11 -14.83 -15.28
N ILE A 94 12.87 -15.18 -15.59
CA ILE A 94 11.79 -14.22 -15.85
C ILE A 94 10.74 -14.37 -14.75
N ILE A 95 10.40 -13.25 -14.11
CA ILE A 95 9.24 -13.17 -13.23
C ILE A 95 8.01 -12.97 -14.09
N GLY A 96 6.99 -13.80 -13.89
CA GLY A 96 5.71 -13.75 -14.58
C GLY A 96 4.55 -13.52 -13.62
N THR A 97 3.45 -12.96 -14.10
CA THR A 97 2.16 -12.91 -13.38
C THR A 97 1.05 -13.38 -14.31
N ALA A 98 0.01 -13.99 -13.73
CA ALA A 98 -1.14 -14.49 -14.50
C ALA A 98 -1.98 -13.36 -15.12
N VAL A 99 -1.99 -12.19 -14.46
CA VAL A 99 -2.64 -10.96 -14.93
C VAL A 99 -1.63 -9.82 -14.93
N PRO A 100 -1.77 -8.78 -15.76
CA PRO A 100 -0.91 -7.60 -15.68
C PRO A 100 -1.08 -6.93 -14.31
N VAL A 101 -0.06 -7.04 -13.45
CA VAL A 101 -0.03 -6.37 -12.15
C VAL A 101 1.04 -5.27 -12.21
N PRO A 102 0.71 -4.03 -11.78
CA PRO A 102 1.71 -2.97 -11.67
C PRO A 102 2.81 -3.37 -10.67
N PRO A 103 4.04 -2.84 -10.82
CA PRO A 103 5.09 -3.03 -9.81
C PRO A 103 4.67 -2.42 -8.47
N VAL A 104 5.20 -2.98 -7.38
CA VAL A 104 5.08 -2.36 -6.05
C VAL A 104 6.07 -1.21 -5.97
N THR A 105 5.61 -0.05 -5.53
CA THR A 105 6.43 1.14 -5.33
C THR A 105 6.70 1.34 -3.83
N MET A 106 7.93 1.73 -3.47
CA MET A 106 8.25 2.15 -2.10
C MET A 106 7.40 3.37 -1.70
N PRO A 107 7.02 3.52 -0.42
CA PRO A 107 6.34 4.73 0.05
C PRO A 107 7.16 5.98 -0.30
N ALA A 108 6.55 7.04 -0.84
CA ALA A 108 7.28 8.18 -1.38
C ALA A 108 8.11 8.89 -0.32
N LYS A 109 7.70 8.85 0.95
CA LYS A 109 8.49 9.36 2.09
C LYS A 109 9.79 8.60 2.34
N LYS A 110 9.87 7.33 1.92
CA LYS A 110 11.06 6.47 2.06
C LYS A 110 11.94 6.47 0.81
N ILE A 111 11.43 6.90 -0.33
CA ILE A 111 12.23 7.02 -1.55
C ILE A 111 13.16 8.23 -1.39
N PRO A 112 14.49 8.06 -1.50
CA PRO A 112 15.44 9.16 -1.38
C PRO A 112 15.49 9.97 -2.69
N PHE A 113 14.43 10.73 -2.97
CA PHE A 113 14.39 11.58 -4.16
C PHE A 113 15.49 12.65 -4.12
N PRO A 114 16.26 12.83 -5.21
CA PRO A 114 17.25 13.90 -5.29
C PRO A 114 16.56 15.26 -5.26
N LYS A 115 17.18 16.23 -4.56
CA LYS A 115 16.70 17.62 -4.56
C LYS A 115 16.93 18.23 -5.94
N ILE A 116 15.85 18.55 -6.63
CA ILE A 116 15.91 19.19 -7.95
C ILE A 116 16.06 20.69 -7.76
N THR A 117 17.23 21.24 -8.14
CA THR A 117 17.44 22.69 -8.10
C THR A 117 16.75 23.37 -9.30
N LEU A 118 16.48 24.67 -9.20
CA LEU A 118 15.92 25.45 -10.32
C LEU A 118 16.82 25.39 -11.56
N ILE A 119 18.14 25.29 -11.37
CA ILE A 119 19.11 25.12 -12.46
C ILE A 119 18.86 23.79 -13.19
N ASN A 120 18.62 22.69 -12.48
CA ASN A 120 18.32 21.40 -13.10
C ASN A 120 17.03 21.43 -13.93
N LYS A 121 16.05 22.23 -13.51
CA LYS A 121 14.74 22.33 -14.18
C LYS A 121 14.75 23.21 -15.43
N VAL A 122 15.58 24.26 -15.44
CA VAL A 122 15.63 25.25 -16.54
C VAL A 122 16.79 25.00 -17.50
N MET A 123 17.96 24.60 -17.00
CA MET A 123 19.17 24.42 -17.80
C MET A 123 19.53 22.95 -18.06
N GLY A 124 19.06 22.03 -17.22
CA GLY A 124 19.26 20.59 -17.40
C GLY A 124 18.12 19.95 -18.20
N ASN A 125 18.43 18.92 -19.00
CA ASN A 125 17.43 18.09 -19.68
C ASN A 125 16.72 17.09 -18.73
N ALA A 126 16.48 17.45 -17.46
CA ALA A 126 15.92 16.56 -16.43
C ALA A 126 14.38 16.42 -16.48
N LYS A 127 13.72 16.78 -17.59
CA LYS A 127 12.26 16.79 -17.70
C LYS A 127 11.65 15.39 -17.51
N GLU A 128 12.29 14.39 -18.09
CA GLU A 128 11.86 12.99 -17.98
C GLU A 128 11.97 12.48 -16.54
N ALA A 129 13.11 12.72 -15.89
CA ALA A 129 13.31 12.36 -14.48
C ALA A 129 12.24 12.99 -13.57
N ILE A 130 11.94 14.27 -13.76
CA ILE A 130 10.90 14.98 -12.99
C ILE A 130 9.53 14.33 -13.18
N ALA A 131 9.12 14.11 -14.44
CA ALA A 131 7.82 13.50 -14.74
C ALA A 131 7.70 12.09 -14.15
N ASN A 132 8.78 11.31 -14.19
CA ASN A 132 8.82 9.96 -13.64
C ASN A 132 8.80 9.96 -12.10
N GLN A 133 9.46 10.92 -11.45
CA GLN A 133 9.38 11.09 -10.00
C GLN A 133 8.00 11.54 -9.54
N GLU A 134 7.32 12.39 -10.32
CA GLU A 134 5.92 12.76 -10.06
C GLU A 134 5.01 11.54 -10.15
N LYS A 135 5.19 10.65 -11.15
CA LYS A 135 4.45 9.38 -11.22
C LYS A 135 4.66 8.51 -9.98
N LEU A 136 5.90 8.38 -9.49
CA LEU A 136 6.18 7.59 -8.28
C LEU A 136 5.50 8.16 -7.04
N LYS A 137 5.35 9.48 -6.95
CA LYS A 137 4.65 10.14 -5.84
C LYS A 137 3.14 9.96 -5.95
N ASN A 138 2.59 10.13 -7.15
CA ASN A 138 1.15 10.01 -7.37
C ASN A 138 0.64 8.56 -7.24
N GLN A 139 1.48 7.57 -7.55
CA GLN A 139 1.13 6.15 -7.34
C GLN A 139 0.82 5.81 -5.87
N GLU A 140 1.40 6.53 -4.91
CA GLU A 140 1.05 6.38 -3.49
C GLU A 140 -0.33 6.98 -3.18
N GLU A 141 -0.71 8.07 -3.85
CA GLU A 141 -2.01 8.73 -3.67
C GLU A 141 -3.17 7.93 -4.28
N GLU A 142 -2.89 7.07 -5.27
CA GLU A 142 -3.90 6.23 -5.94
C GLU A 142 -4.26 4.95 -5.17
N GLU A 143 -3.52 4.54 -4.14
CA GLU A 143 -3.92 3.37 -3.36
C GLU A 143 -5.09 3.71 -2.42
N GLU A 144 -6.30 3.44 -2.88
CA GLU A 144 -7.55 3.81 -2.21
C GLU A 144 -7.57 3.38 -0.71
N PRO A 145 -8.04 4.26 0.19
CA PRO A 145 -8.23 3.92 1.59
C PRO A 145 -9.21 2.75 1.70
N ARG A 146 -8.76 1.66 2.31
CA ARG A 146 -9.56 0.44 2.41
C ARG A 146 -9.68 -0.05 3.83
N ILE A 147 -10.88 -0.52 4.14
CA ILE A 147 -11.21 -1.15 5.42
C ILE A 147 -11.46 -2.63 5.13
N TYR A 148 -10.85 -3.52 5.91
CA TYR A 148 -10.95 -4.96 5.71
C TYR A 148 -10.92 -5.70 7.05
N ASN A 149 -11.23 -7.00 7.01
CA ASN A 149 -11.26 -7.86 8.20
C ASN A 149 -12.16 -7.29 9.32
N LEU A 150 -13.43 -7.00 8.99
CA LEU A 150 -14.44 -6.63 9.98
C LEU A 150 -14.74 -7.83 10.88
N GLN A 151 -14.66 -7.62 12.19
CA GLN A 151 -14.84 -8.65 13.21
C GLN A 151 -15.70 -8.12 14.36
N TRP A 152 -16.60 -8.98 14.85
CA TRP A 152 -17.29 -8.78 16.12
C TRP A 152 -16.44 -9.41 17.22
N VAL A 153 -15.92 -8.60 18.15
CA VAL A 153 -14.88 -9.02 19.10
C VAL A 153 -15.43 -9.29 20.50
N LYS A 154 -16.41 -8.50 20.95
CA LYS A 154 -16.92 -8.56 22.32
C LYS A 154 -18.41 -8.32 22.35
N GLU A 155 -19.11 -9.14 23.13
CA GLU A 155 -20.52 -9.03 23.43
C GLU A 155 -20.69 -9.18 24.94
N GLU A 156 -21.02 -8.09 25.63
CA GLU A 156 -21.26 -8.09 27.07
C GLU A 156 -22.64 -7.49 27.37
N GLU A 157 -23.40 -8.13 28.26
CA GLU A 157 -24.63 -7.57 28.82
C GLU A 157 -24.30 -6.72 30.04
N VAL A 158 -24.63 -5.43 29.98
CA VAL A 158 -24.43 -4.47 31.06
C VAL A 158 -25.79 -3.99 31.54
N ILE A 159 -26.11 -4.25 32.81
CA ILE A 159 -27.33 -3.75 33.43
C ILE A 159 -27.05 -2.35 33.99
N ARG A 160 -27.67 -1.32 33.40
CA ARG A 160 -27.64 0.06 33.92
C ARG A 160 -29.06 0.56 34.12
N SER A 161 -29.34 1.15 35.28
CA SER A 161 -30.61 1.83 35.57
C SER A 161 -31.87 1.03 35.22
N SER A 162 -31.92 -0.26 35.58
CA SER A 162 -33.04 -1.19 35.35
C SER A 162 -33.27 -1.63 33.89
N ARG A 163 -32.31 -1.41 32.97
CA ARG A 163 -32.38 -1.86 31.57
C ARG A 163 -31.20 -2.76 31.21
N VAL A 164 -31.44 -3.79 30.39
CA VAL A 164 -30.40 -4.69 29.86
C VAL A 164 -29.85 -4.07 28.57
N MET A 165 -28.57 -3.70 28.59
CA MET A 165 -27.86 -3.15 27.44
C MET A 165 -26.87 -4.19 26.93
N ARG A 166 -26.85 -4.44 25.63
CA ARG A 166 -25.86 -5.30 24.98
C ARG A 166 -24.78 -4.43 24.35
N GLU A 167 -23.56 -4.52 24.85
CA GLU A 167 -22.40 -3.81 24.34
C GLU A 167 -21.69 -4.68 23.29
N VAL A 168 -21.65 -4.20 22.05
CA VAL A 168 -21.03 -4.91 20.92
C VAL A 168 -19.81 -4.13 20.44
N THR A 169 -18.65 -4.79 20.39
CA THR A 169 -17.41 -4.21 19.85
C THR A 169 -17.17 -4.66 18.41
N LEU A 170 -17.15 -3.71 17.48
CA LEU A 170 -16.75 -3.90 16.08
C LEU A 170 -15.28 -3.51 15.93
N ARG A 171 -14.46 -4.41 15.37
CA ARG A 171 -13.07 -4.13 15.01
C ARG A 171 -12.88 -4.29 13.50
N ALA A 172 -12.14 -3.38 12.89
CA ALA A 172 -11.71 -3.52 11.51
C ALA A 172 -10.23 -3.13 11.36
N SER A 173 -9.57 -3.73 10.36
CA SER A 173 -8.23 -3.33 9.94
C SER A 173 -8.35 -2.27 8.85
N VAL A 174 -7.47 -1.27 8.88
CA VAL A 174 -7.44 -0.21 7.86
C VAL A 174 -6.12 -0.23 7.10
N GLN A 175 -6.18 0.20 5.85
CA GLN A 175 -5.02 0.40 5.02
C GLN A 175 -5.17 1.72 4.26
N ASN A 176 -4.07 2.46 4.19
CA ASN A 176 -3.98 3.79 3.59
C ASN A 176 -4.92 4.82 4.24
N ILE A 177 -5.22 4.62 5.52
CA ILE A 177 -5.89 5.59 6.39
C ILE A 177 -4.91 5.89 7.53
N PRO A 178 -4.41 7.13 7.67
CA PRO A 178 -3.46 7.49 8.71
C PRO A 178 -4.11 7.48 10.10
N ASP A 179 -3.28 7.26 11.12
CA ASP A 179 -3.72 7.30 12.52
C ASP A 179 -4.29 8.69 12.87
N GLY A 180 -5.41 8.70 13.58
CA GLY A 180 -6.16 9.91 13.92
C GLY A 180 -7.30 10.27 12.96
N GLU A 181 -7.40 9.62 11.80
CA GLU A 181 -8.56 9.80 10.91
C GLU A 181 -9.78 9.03 11.42
N THR A 182 -10.98 9.52 11.05
CA THR A 182 -12.26 8.93 11.46
C THR A 182 -12.84 8.10 10.33
N VAL A 183 -13.08 6.83 10.61
CA VAL A 183 -13.77 5.88 9.72
C VAL A 183 -15.23 5.79 10.12
N THR A 184 -16.14 5.77 9.14
CA THR A 184 -17.58 5.59 9.38
C THR A 184 -18.03 4.24 8.83
N PHE A 185 -18.65 3.43 9.68
CA PHE A 185 -19.27 2.15 9.35
C PHE A 185 -20.78 2.34 9.25
N LYS A 186 -21.40 1.75 8.22
CA LYS A 186 -22.85 1.67 8.09
C LYS A 186 -23.28 0.25 8.44
N VAL A 187 -24.02 0.09 9.54
CA VAL A 187 -24.54 -1.19 10.00
C VAL A 187 -26.04 -1.20 9.78
N THR A 188 -26.55 -2.18 9.04
CA THR A 188 -27.99 -2.33 8.82
C THR A 188 -28.58 -3.26 9.88
N LYS A 189 -29.59 -2.79 10.59
CA LYS A 189 -30.37 -3.57 11.55
C LYS A 189 -31.76 -3.87 10.98
N PRO A 190 -32.18 -5.14 10.90
CA PRO A 190 -33.56 -5.46 10.54
C PRO A 190 -34.50 -5.12 11.70
N ILE A 191 -35.59 -4.42 11.41
CA ILE A 191 -36.71 -4.22 12.33
C ILE A 191 -37.82 -5.20 11.92
N GLU A 192 -38.13 -6.14 12.81
CA GLU A 192 -39.32 -6.98 12.68
C GLU A 192 -40.54 -6.19 13.18
N ASN A 193 -41.42 -5.78 12.26
CA ASN A 193 -42.74 -5.27 12.59
C ASN A 193 -43.75 -6.43 12.47
N THR A 194 -44.17 -7.00 13.60
CA THR A 194 -45.34 -7.89 13.65
C THR A 194 -46.61 -7.06 13.50
N LYS A 195 -47.07 -6.86 12.27
CA LYS A 195 -48.47 -6.48 12.04
C LYS A 195 -49.32 -7.74 12.02
N GLU A 196 -50.42 -7.72 12.76
CA GLU A 196 -51.50 -8.69 12.61
C GLU A 196 -51.85 -8.80 11.10
N GLU A 197 -51.92 -10.04 10.59
CA GLU A 197 -52.05 -10.38 9.16
C GLU A 197 -50.74 -10.45 8.33
N ASN A 198 -49.96 -11.50 8.61
CA ASN A 198 -49.21 -12.34 7.66
C ASN A 198 -48.41 -11.68 6.51
N THR A 199 -47.90 -10.47 6.71
CA THR A 199 -46.94 -9.83 5.80
C THR A 199 -45.86 -9.14 6.61
N SER A 200 -44.70 -9.80 6.75
CA SER A 200 -43.52 -9.20 7.38
C SER A 200 -42.90 -8.18 6.44
N THR A 201 -43.07 -6.89 6.71
CA THR A 201 -42.22 -5.84 6.12
C THR A 201 -40.96 -5.73 6.96
N THR A 202 -39.82 -6.18 6.43
CA THR A 202 -38.50 -5.92 7.03
C THR A 202 -38.16 -4.45 6.75
N GLU A 203 -38.30 -3.59 7.76
CA GLU A 203 -37.76 -2.24 7.67
C GLU A 203 -36.27 -2.30 8.06
N GLU A 204 -35.40 -1.74 7.24
CA GLU A 204 -33.96 -1.72 7.49
C GLU A 204 -33.55 -0.37 8.10
N GLU A 205 -33.07 -0.38 9.35
CA GLU A 205 -32.49 0.79 10.00
C GLU A 205 -30.98 0.82 9.76
N VAL A 206 -30.48 1.88 9.10
CA VAL A 206 -29.05 2.06 8.85
C VAL A 206 -28.46 2.93 9.96
N ILE A 207 -27.53 2.35 10.73
CA ILE A 207 -26.85 2.99 11.84
C ILE A 207 -25.43 3.36 11.41
N GLU A 208 -25.03 4.61 11.66
CA GLU A 208 -23.67 5.09 11.38
C GLU A 208 -22.80 5.04 12.64
N LEU A 209 -21.78 4.17 12.65
CA LEU A 209 -20.80 4.03 13.72
C LEU A 209 -19.51 4.72 13.30
N LYS A 210 -18.96 5.60 14.14
CA LYS A 210 -17.72 6.33 13.85
C LYS A 210 -16.60 5.86 14.78
N GLY A 211 -15.43 5.55 14.22
CA GLY A 211 -14.25 5.13 14.97
C GLY A 211 -13.01 5.86 14.50
N THR A 212 -12.07 6.10 15.40
CA THR A 212 -10.77 6.71 15.08
C THR A 212 -9.74 5.61 14.82
N VAL A 213 -8.95 5.78 13.77
CA VAL A 213 -7.86 4.86 13.44
C VAL A 213 -6.73 4.98 14.44
N LYS A 214 -6.31 3.84 14.99
CA LYS A 214 -5.15 3.68 15.86
C LYS A 214 -4.42 2.38 15.53
N ASP A 215 -3.11 2.47 15.32
CA ASP A 215 -2.25 1.31 15.06
C ASP A 215 -2.74 0.47 13.86
N LYS A 216 -3.16 1.12 12.77
CA LYS A 216 -3.76 0.48 11.57
C LYS A 216 -5.04 -0.33 11.82
N SER A 217 -5.70 -0.10 12.95
CA SER A 217 -6.99 -0.69 13.26
C SER A 217 -7.97 0.36 13.75
N VAL A 218 -9.25 0.04 13.71
CA VAL A 218 -10.31 0.87 14.27
C VAL A 218 -11.24 -0.01 15.07
N GLU A 219 -11.56 0.43 16.27
CA GLU A 219 -12.45 -0.25 17.19
C GLU A 219 -13.60 0.71 17.53
N VAL A 220 -14.82 0.22 17.39
CA VAL A 220 -16.04 0.97 17.72
C VAL A 220 -16.90 0.15 18.67
N VAL A 221 -17.26 0.77 19.78
CA VAL A 221 -18.18 0.19 20.77
C VAL A 221 -19.58 0.71 20.46
N TRP A 222 -20.53 -0.20 20.34
CA TRP A 222 -21.94 0.09 20.08
C TRP A 222 -22.81 -0.49 21.20
N GLU A 223 -23.54 0.37 21.90
CA GLU A 223 -24.52 -0.04 22.92
C GLU A 223 -25.91 -0.23 22.28
N ILE A 224 -26.50 -1.41 22.46
CA ILE A 224 -27.84 -1.77 21.97
C ILE A 224 -28.75 -1.94 23.18
N GLU A 225 -29.81 -1.15 23.26
CA GLU A 225 -30.89 -1.37 24.23
C GLU A 225 -31.74 -2.55 23.73
N GLU A 226 -31.84 -3.62 24.53
CA GLU A 226 -32.80 -4.69 24.26
C GLU A 226 -34.20 -4.16 24.60
N ARG A 227 -35.08 -4.10 23.60
CA ARG A 227 -36.51 -3.95 23.87
C ARG A 227 -36.96 -5.25 24.50
N GLU A 228 -37.60 -5.18 25.66
CA GLU A 228 -38.21 -6.35 26.32
C GLU A 228 -39.02 -7.12 25.27
N ALA A 229 -38.63 -8.36 24.99
CA ALA A 229 -39.49 -9.26 24.26
C ALA A 229 -40.76 -9.38 25.10
N GLU A 230 -41.90 -8.91 24.58
CA GLU A 230 -43.19 -9.13 25.21
C GLU A 230 -43.38 -10.65 25.35
N THR A 231 -43.06 -11.17 26.53
CA THR A 231 -43.35 -12.54 26.91
C THR A 231 -44.87 -12.66 26.90
N THR A 232 -45.38 -13.23 25.81
CA THR A 232 -46.77 -13.65 25.70
C THR A 232 -46.94 -14.81 26.68
N ASN A 233 -47.61 -14.53 27.81
CA ASN A 233 -48.07 -15.55 28.78
C ASN A 233 -49.18 -16.43 28.17
#